data_AF-A0A9E2B2T7-F1
#
_entry.id   AF-A0A9E2B2T7-F1
#
_cell.length_a   1.000
_cell.length_b   1.000
_cell.length_c   1.000
_cell.angle_alpha   90.00
_cell.angle_beta   90.00
_cell.angle_gamma   90.00
#
_symmetry.space_group_name_H-M   'P 1'
#
loop_
_entity.id
_entity.type
_entity.pdbx_description
1 polymer ?
#
loop_
_entity_poly.entity_id
_entity_poly.type
_entity_poly.pdbx_seq_one_letter_code
_entity_poly.pdbx_strand_id
1 'polypeptide(L)'
;ACGSCHNDVNFATGEGHSDANFIAENSECTTCHSDDGFVGSIADSHEILADTAALAYQFNVLGVTNTGPGDFPQVTFSVTDPTNNDAPYDLNEPDGPFTQGGGASRVAVDLAWNTIDYTNIGNGGNRPANTVSLNPLFGGSTDNGDGSYTIISDVSIPLTGVTGSGGVGLEGHPAADLDGDGSISRSERIPVTSAVDYFAITDASPVPRREVVAIEKCAACHKNVSLHGSNRNNETQLCVMCHNPNNTDIARRPADPADALDGKREESIDFKHMIHRIHVGDIVVYGFSSAHDYRDVVFPGKLTACDSCHIDDSFYPVDSSVVLATTIDSGADRSDPYDDINITPNASACSSCHTDSLARSHMEQNGGAFDAVQLPDGTLNSPTRGNGLVETCGLCHGPGAISDVKVAHDAAD
;
A
#
# COMPACT_ATOMS: atom_id res chain seq x y z
N ALA A 1 4.76 4.36 35.60
CA ALA A 1 4.23 4.04 34.27
C ALA A 1 4.59 5.15 33.29
N CYS A 2 4.10 6.38 33.48
CA CYS A 2 4.34 7.51 32.56
C CYS A 2 5.82 7.74 32.21
N GLY A 3 6.73 7.65 33.20
CA GLY A 3 8.17 7.80 32.98
C GLY A 3 8.86 6.74 32.12
N SER A 4 8.16 5.68 31.65
CA SER A 4 8.73 4.78 30.64
C SER A 4 8.81 5.41 29.25
N CYS A 5 7.94 6.38 28.97
CA CYS A 5 7.91 7.13 27.70
C CYS A 5 8.32 8.59 27.91
N HIS A 6 7.87 9.23 28.99
CA HIS A 6 8.29 10.58 29.38
C HIS A 6 9.61 10.53 30.14
N ASN A 7 10.69 10.20 29.42
CA ASN A 7 12.01 9.93 29.97
C ASN A 7 12.85 11.19 30.25
N ASP A 8 12.36 12.34 29.81
CA ASP A 8 12.89 13.68 30.07
C ASP A 8 12.29 14.31 31.35
N VAL A 9 11.28 13.67 31.95
CA VAL A 9 10.64 14.11 33.19
C VAL A 9 11.28 13.45 34.41
N ASN A 10 11.78 14.27 35.33
CA ASN A 10 12.23 13.80 36.64
C ASN A 10 11.17 14.08 37.70
N PHE A 11 10.30 13.10 37.95
CA PHE A 11 9.20 13.21 38.93
C PHE A 11 9.68 13.50 40.37
N ALA A 12 10.92 13.15 40.72
CA ALA A 12 11.46 13.39 42.06
C ALA A 12 11.91 14.85 42.27
N THR A 13 12.39 15.52 41.21
CA THR A 13 12.82 16.93 41.26
C THR A 13 11.78 17.88 40.66
N GLY A 14 10.79 17.34 39.94
CA GLY A 14 9.81 18.07 39.16
C GLY A 14 10.37 18.58 37.83
N GLU A 15 11.66 18.42 37.56
CA GLU A 15 12.31 18.91 36.34
C GLU A 15 11.66 18.29 35.09
N GLY A 16 11.26 19.14 34.15
CA GLY A 16 10.62 18.72 32.90
C GLY A 16 9.14 18.36 33.03
N HIS A 17 8.56 18.33 34.23
CA HIS A 17 7.17 17.92 34.43
C HIS A 17 6.17 19.04 34.08
N SER A 18 6.55 20.30 34.27
CA SER A 18 5.78 21.50 33.90
C SER A 18 6.66 22.75 33.98
N ASP A 19 6.18 23.89 33.50
CA ASP A 19 6.87 25.18 33.66
C ASP A 19 7.16 25.54 35.13
N ALA A 20 6.39 24.97 36.06
CA ALA A 20 6.55 25.16 37.50
C ALA A 20 7.48 24.10 38.16
N ASN A 21 8.01 23.14 37.39
CA ASN A 21 8.74 21.97 37.86
C ASN A 21 8.02 21.28 39.05
N PHE A 22 6.76 20.93 38.83
CA PHE A 22 5.91 20.40 39.88
C PHE A 22 6.38 19.01 40.33
N ILE A 23 6.71 18.88 41.62
CA ILE A 23 7.02 17.60 42.26
C ILE A 23 5.69 16.95 42.66
N ALA A 24 5.43 15.74 42.18
CA ALA A 24 4.22 14.98 42.51
C ALA A 24 4.58 13.55 42.89
N GLU A 25 3.90 13.04 43.92
CA GLU A 25 3.94 11.63 44.26
C GLU A 25 2.91 10.83 43.45
N ASN A 26 3.12 9.52 43.29
CA ASN A 26 2.22 8.66 42.49
C ASN A 26 0.76 8.69 42.97
N SER A 27 0.50 8.99 44.26
CA SER A 27 -0.84 9.11 44.82
C SER A 27 -1.60 10.36 44.37
N GLU A 28 -0.90 11.34 43.77
CA GLU A 28 -1.45 12.64 43.43
C GLU A 28 -1.79 12.76 41.93
N CYS A 29 -1.25 11.87 41.10
CA CYS A 29 -1.38 11.93 39.63
C CYS A 29 -2.84 12.09 39.18
N THR A 30 -3.77 11.30 39.71
CA THR A 30 -5.19 11.32 39.31
C THR A 30 -5.95 12.54 39.81
N THR A 31 -5.34 13.39 40.64
CA THR A 31 -5.93 14.69 41.04
C THR A 31 -5.80 15.70 39.89
N CYS A 32 -4.75 15.56 39.09
CA CYS A 32 -4.40 16.50 38.02
C CYS A 32 -4.71 15.90 36.65
N HIS A 33 -4.33 14.63 36.45
CA HIS A 33 -4.47 13.87 35.21
C HIS A 33 -5.71 12.95 35.27
N SER A 34 -6.87 13.55 35.11
CA SER A 34 -8.18 12.89 35.06
C SER A 34 -9.15 13.74 34.23
N ASP A 35 -10.29 13.17 33.85
CA ASP A 35 -11.31 13.86 33.04
C ASP A 35 -11.76 15.20 33.67
N ASP A 36 -11.88 15.23 35.00
CA ASP A 36 -12.22 16.45 35.77
C ASP A 36 -10.99 17.18 36.35
N GLY A 37 -9.79 16.68 36.09
CA GLY A 37 -8.53 17.21 36.60
C GLY A 37 -8.15 18.50 35.88
N PHE A 38 -7.42 19.40 36.57
CA PHE A 38 -7.09 20.70 35.98
C PHE A 38 -6.13 20.63 34.77
N VAL A 39 -5.39 19.52 34.63
CA VAL A 39 -4.51 19.26 33.47
C VAL A 39 -5.24 18.50 32.37
N GLY A 40 -6.39 17.90 32.69
CA GLY A 40 -7.18 17.08 31.76
C GLY A 40 -6.81 15.60 31.79
N SER A 41 -7.51 14.81 30.98
CA SER A 41 -7.34 13.37 30.98
C SER A 41 -6.09 12.93 30.22
N ILE A 42 -5.55 11.79 30.62
CA ILE A 42 -4.47 11.12 29.90
C ILE A 42 -4.97 10.69 28.51
N ALA A 43 -6.24 10.28 28.39
CA ALA A 43 -6.81 9.80 27.15
C ALA A 43 -6.82 10.91 26.08
N ASP A 44 -7.32 12.09 26.43
CA ASP A 44 -7.38 13.24 25.52
C ASP A 44 -5.97 13.69 25.12
N SER A 45 -5.03 13.67 26.07
CA SER A 45 -3.63 14.04 25.80
C SER A 45 -2.89 13.05 24.89
N HIS A 46 -3.38 11.82 24.77
CA HIS A 46 -2.81 10.77 23.91
C HIS A 46 -3.69 10.48 22.68
N GLU A 47 -4.70 11.31 22.44
CA GLU A 47 -5.53 11.20 21.25
C GLU A 47 -4.73 11.58 20.01
N ILE A 48 -4.86 10.79 18.95
CA ILE A 48 -4.32 11.13 17.64
C ILE A 48 -5.41 11.91 16.91
N LEU A 49 -5.39 13.24 17.05
CA LEU A 49 -6.43 14.13 16.54
C LEU A 49 -6.74 13.90 15.04
N ALA A 50 -5.72 13.59 14.24
CA ALA A 50 -5.88 13.30 12.82
C ALA A 50 -6.69 12.02 12.55
N ASP A 51 -6.52 10.97 13.37
CA ASP A 51 -7.29 9.72 13.24
C ASP A 51 -8.75 9.95 13.63
N THR A 52 -9.02 10.72 14.69
CA THR A 52 -10.38 11.10 15.07
C THR A 52 -11.04 11.96 14.00
N ALA A 53 -10.32 12.96 13.46
CA ALA A 53 -10.80 13.81 12.39
C ALA A 53 -11.13 13.01 11.11
N ALA A 54 -10.40 11.92 10.83
CA ALA A 54 -10.65 11.08 9.66
C ALA A 54 -12.04 10.44 9.64
N LEU A 55 -12.69 10.26 10.80
CA LEU A 55 -14.05 9.72 10.89
C LEU A 55 -15.10 10.59 10.18
N ALA A 56 -14.81 11.89 10.03
CA ALA A 56 -15.68 12.83 9.33
C ALA A 56 -15.52 12.79 7.80
N TYR A 57 -14.73 11.88 7.23
CA TYR A 57 -14.48 11.84 5.80
C TYR A 57 -14.60 10.43 5.24
N GLN A 58 -15.23 10.32 4.07
CA GLN A 58 -15.31 9.10 3.30
C GLN A 58 -15.18 9.39 1.81
N PHE A 59 -14.27 8.66 1.14
CA PHE A 59 -14.18 8.66 -0.32
C PHE A 59 -15.16 7.65 -0.91
N ASN A 60 -15.88 8.03 -1.97
CA ASN A 60 -16.86 7.18 -2.64
C ASN A 60 -16.63 7.16 -4.15
N VAL A 61 -16.39 5.98 -4.72
CA VAL A 61 -16.49 5.79 -6.17
C VAL A 61 -17.96 5.56 -6.52
N LEU A 62 -18.51 6.35 -7.44
CA LEU A 62 -19.92 6.26 -7.84
C LEU A 62 -20.09 5.54 -9.19
N GLY A 63 -19.05 5.55 -10.03
CA GLY A 63 -19.00 4.75 -11.24
C GLY A 63 -17.86 5.12 -12.18
N VAL A 64 -17.55 4.19 -13.09
CA VAL A 64 -16.58 4.41 -14.18
C VAL A 64 -17.24 4.09 -15.51
N THR A 65 -17.10 5.00 -16.47
CA THR A 65 -17.63 4.84 -17.84
C THR A 65 -16.53 5.08 -18.88
N ASN A 66 -16.80 4.80 -20.16
CA ASN A 66 -15.81 4.85 -21.24
C ASN A 66 -14.58 3.98 -20.97
N THR A 67 -14.83 2.71 -20.70
CA THR A 67 -13.81 1.76 -20.24
C THR A 67 -13.42 0.74 -21.32
N GLY A 68 -13.83 0.94 -22.58
CA GLY A 68 -13.44 0.06 -23.67
C GLY A 68 -11.95 0.23 -24.06
N PRO A 69 -11.34 -0.75 -24.74
CA PRO A 69 -10.01 -0.59 -25.31
C PRO A 69 -9.93 0.63 -26.25
N GLY A 70 -8.99 1.53 -25.98
CA GLY A 70 -8.82 2.80 -26.68
C GLY A 70 -9.64 3.98 -26.12
N ASP A 71 -10.58 3.73 -25.20
CA ASP A 71 -11.36 4.79 -24.55
C ASP A 71 -10.57 5.46 -23.42
N PHE A 72 -10.98 6.67 -23.07
CA PHE A 72 -10.49 7.42 -21.92
C PHE A 72 -11.50 7.29 -20.76
N PRO A 73 -11.15 6.57 -19.68
CA PRO A 73 -12.08 6.35 -18.57
C PRO A 73 -12.57 7.65 -17.94
N GLN A 74 -13.86 7.69 -17.63
CA GLN A 74 -14.48 8.77 -16.87
C GLN A 74 -14.90 8.23 -15.51
N VAL A 75 -14.38 8.80 -14.43
CA VAL A 75 -14.70 8.41 -13.05
C VAL A 75 -15.59 9.46 -12.42
N THR A 76 -16.74 9.03 -11.93
CA THR A 76 -17.62 9.84 -11.09
C THR A 76 -17.43 9.40 -9.64
N PHE A 77 -17.20 10.36 -8.75
CA PHE A 77 -16.89 10.13 -7.34
C PHE A 77 -17.47 11.22 -6.44
N SER A 78 -17.48 11.00 -5.14
CA SER A 78 -17.81 12.03 -4.14
C SER A 78 -16.97 11.86 -2.87
N VAL A 79 -16.98 12.88 -2.03
CA VAL A 79 -16.45 12.82 -0.67
C VAL A 79 -17.56 13.26 0.29
N THR A 80 -17.83 12.47 1.32
CA THR A 80 -18.95 12.70 2.25
C THR A 80 -18.47 12.73 3.70
N ASP A 81 -19.30 13.30 4.58
CA ASP A 81 -19.14 13.26 6.04
C ASP A 81 -20.11 12.25 6.66
N PRO A 82 -19.64 11.03 7.00
CA PRO A 82 -20.48 10.01 7.63
C PRO A 82 -21.02 10.40 9.00
N THR A 83 -20.35 11.33 9.70
CA THR A 83 -20.78 11.82 11.01
C THR A 83 -21.88 12.88 10.91
N ASN A 84 -22.12 13.41 9.71
CA ASN A 84 -23.11 14.44 9.42
C ASN A 84 -24.09 13.99 8.32
N ASN A 85 -24.67 12.79 8.50
CA ASN A 85 -25.71 12.25 7.60
C ASN A 85 -25.27 12.22 6.12
N ASP A 86 -24.03 11.78 5.89
CA ASP A 86 -23.38 11.66 4.58
C ASP A 86 -23.43 12.96 3.75
N ALA A 87 -23.37 14.11 4.42
CA ALA A 87 -23.34 15.40 3.73
C ALA A 87 -22.12 15.47 2.79
N PRO A 88 -22.30 15.88 1.51
CA PRO A 88 -21.19 15.96 0.58
C PRO A 88 -20.27 17.14 0.91
N TYR A 89 -18.96 16.92 0.78
CA TYR A 89 -17.96 17.99 0.81
C TYR A 89 -17.89 18.70 -0.54
N ASP A 90 -17.80 20.03 -0.51
CA ASP A 90 -17.42 20.82 -1.68
C ASP A 90 -15.89 20.86 -1.80
N LEU A 91 -15.34 20.15 -2.79
CA LEU A 91 -13.91 20.09 -3.07
C LEU A 91 -13.33 21.39 -3.64
N ASN A 92 -14.19 22.35 -3.99
CA ASN A 92 -13.80 23.68 -4.48
C ASN A 92 -14.01 24.78 -3.43
N GLU A 93 -14.51 24.46 -2.23
CA GLU A 93 -14.72 25.43 -1.17
C GLU A 93 -13.40 26.13 -0.80
N PRO A 94 -13.30 27.47 -0.95
CA PRO A 94 -12.09 28.20 -0.56
C PRO A 94 -11.79 28.02 0.92
N ASP A 95 -10.54 27.70 1.25
CA ASP A 95 -10.07 27.40 2.61
C ASP A 95 -10.79 26.21 3.27
N GLY A 96 -11.50 25.40 2.49
CA GLY A 96 -12.07 24.11 2.90
C GLY A 96 -11.01 23.01 3.09
N PRO A 97 -11.38 21.87 3.65
CA PRO A 97 -10.43 20.80 4.03
C PRO A 97 -9.67 20.21 2.83
N PHE A 98 -10.19 20.35 1.61
CA PHE A 98 -9.56 19.87 0.37
C PHE A 98 -8.85 20.94 -0.46
N THR A 99 -8.88 22.21 -0.05
CA THR A 99 -8.27 23.32 -0.78
C THR A 99 -7.12 24.00 -0.03
N GLN A 100 -6.62 23.38 1.05
CA GLN A 100 -5.51 23.93 1.84
C GLN A 100 -4.24 24.08 1.00
N GLY A 101 -3.57 25.23 1.18
CA GLY A 101 -2.38 25.61 0.44
C GLY A 101 -1.15 24.73 0.72
N GLY A 102 -0.09 24.92 -0.07
CA GLY A 102 1.22 24.30 0.19
C GLY A 102 1.27 22.76 0.02
N GLY A 103 0.25 22.16 -0.61
CA GLY A 103 0.13 20.70 -0.72
C GLY A 103 -0.27 20.03 0.58
N ALA A 104 -0.96 20.77 1.47
CA ALA A 104 -1.54 20.23 2.69
C ALA A 104 -2.76 19.32 2.40
N SER A 105 -3.54 19.62 1.36
CA SER A 105 -4.63 18.75 0.89
C SER A 105 -4.29 18.04 -0.42
N ARG A 106 -4.81 16.83 -0.58
CA ARG A 106 -4.72 16.06 -1.82
C ARG A 106 -5.92 15.14 -1.97
N VAL A 107 -6.39 15.01 -3.20
CA VAL A 107 -7.21 13.89 -3.68
C VAL A 107 -6.55 13.37 -4.95
N ALA A 108 -6.57 12.06 -5.16
CA ALA A 108 -6.21 11.48 -6.45
C ALA A 108 -7.15 10.32 -6.81
N VAL A 109 -7.37 10.20 -8.10
CA VAL A 109 -8.11 9.09 -8.72
C VAL A 109 -7.11 8.24 -9.47
N ASP A 110 -6.90 7.02 -8.99
CA ASP A 110 -5.95 6.08 -9.54
C ASP A 110 -6.66 5.04 -10.43
N LEU A 111 -6.08 4.66 -11.57
CA LEU A 111 -6.60 3.62 -12.46
C LEU A 111 -5.54 2.56 -12.75
N ALA A 112 -5.93 1.29 -12.61
CA ALA A 112 -5.04 0.13 -12.77
C ALA A 112 -5.70 -1.00 -13.56
N TRP A 113 -4.91 -1.79 -14.30
CA TRP A 113 -5.39 -2.94 -15.08
C TRP A 113 -4.32 -4.03 -15.29
N ASN A 114 -4.67 -5.32 -15.38
CA ASN A 114 -6.00 -5.92 -15.25
C ASN A 114 -6.25 -6.39 -13.80
N THR A 115 -7.48 -6.72 -13.41
CA THR A 115 -7.78 -7.17 -12.05
C THR A 115 -7.37 -8.62 -11.73
N ILE A 116 -7.04 -9.45 -12.73
CA ILE A 116 -6.42 -10.77 -12.50
C ILE A 116 -5.11 -10.56 -11.72
N ASP A 117 -4.22 -9.76 -12.30
CA ASP A 117 -3.11 -9.10 -11.62
C ASP A 117 -2.70 -7.85 -12.41
N TYR A 118 -2.33 -6.80 -11.70
CA TYR A 118 -2.07 -5.51 -12.34
C TYR A 118 -0.77 -5.56 -13.13
N THR A 119 -0.87 -5.23 -14.42
CA THR A 119 0.26 -5.08 -15.34
C THR A 119 0.60 -3.61 -15.56
N ASN A 120 -0.44 -2.75 -15.52
CA ASN A 120 -0.42 -1.31 -15.81
C ASN A 120 0.37 -0.92 -17.06
N ILE A 121 0.41 -1.81 -18.05
CA ILE A 121 1.02 -1.53 -19.34
C ILE A 121 0.27 -0.37 -20.00
N GLY A 122 1.01 0.55 -20.62
CA GLY A 122 0.44 1.68 -21.35
C GLY A 122 -0.16 2.79 -20.48
N ASN A 123 0.21 2.86 -19.19
CA ASN A 123 -0.16 3.93 -18.26
C ASN A 123 0.43 5.33 -18.58
N GLY A 124 1.23 5.48 -19.65
CA GLY A 124 1.78 6.76 -20.09
C GLY A 124 2.96 7.32 -19.27
N GLY A 125 3.61 6.53 -18.41
CA GLY A 125 4.71 6.98 -17.56
C GLY A 125 6.10 6.46 -17.95
N ASN A 126 7.17 7.17 -17.52
CA ASN A 126 8.56 6.70 -17.60
C ASN A 126 8.96 5.78 -16.41
N ARG A 127 7.96 5.20 -15.73
CA ARG A 127 8.14 4.35 -14.55
C ARG A 127 7.56 2.98 -14.87
N PRO A 128 8.21 1.89 -14.42
CA PRO A 128 7.68 0.56 -14.62
C PRO A 128 6.30 0.44 -13.97
N ALA A 129 5.31 0.05 -14.78
CA ALA A 129 3.98 -0.38 -14.36
C ALA A 129 3.28 0.43 -13.24
N ASN A 130 3.48 1.76 -13.18
CA ASN A 130 2.79 2.59 -12.19
C ASN A 130 1.26 2.66 -12.44
N THR A 131 0.47 3.05 -11.46
CA THR A 131 -0.95 3.37 -11.73
C THR A 131 -1.05 4.67 -12.53
N VAL A 132 -2.09 4.82 -13.34
CA VAL A 132 -2.49 6.18 -13.78
C VAL A 132 -3.00 6.91 -12.55
N SER A 133 -2.63 8.18 -12.36
CA SER A 133 -3.02 8.97 -11.18
C SER A 133 -3.46 10.36 -11.63
N LEU A 134 -4.72 10.68 -11.37
CA LEU A 134 -5.37 11.91 -11.81
C LEU A 134 -5.64 12.81 -10.60
N ASN A 135 -5.40 14.11 -10.73
CA ASN A 135 -5.71 15.08 -9.68
C ASN A 135 -7.05 15.77 -9.99
N PRO A 136 -8.13 15.53 -9.23
CA PRO A 136 -9.41 16.16 -9.48
C PRO A 136 -9.56 17.56 -8.87
N LEU A 137 -8.67 17.97 -7.98
CA LEU A 137 -8.73 19.29 -7.34
C LEU A 137 -8.32 20.40 -8.32
N PHE A 138 -8.62 21.65 -7.96
CA PHE A 138 -8.17 22.85 -8.68
C PHE A 138 -8.55 22.87 -10.17
N GLY A 139 -9.77 22.41 -10.49
CA GLY A 139 -10.29 22.35 -11.86
C GLY A 139 -9.90 21.09 -12.65
N GLY A 140 -9.31 20.08 -11.99
CA GLY A 140 -9.04 18.79 -12.60
C GLY A 140 -10.28 17.90 -12.79
N SER A 141 -11.41 18.25 -12.18
CA SER A 141 -12.70 17.57 -12.32
C SER A 141 -13.84 18.57 -12.57
N THR A 142 -14.95 18.05 -13.09
CA THR A 142 -16.20 18.79 -13.25
C THR A 142 -17.12 18.52 -12.06
N ASP A 143 -17.58 19.57 -11.39
CA ASP A 143 -18.65 19.48 -10.39
C ASP A 143 -20.00 19.24 -11.07
N ASN A 144 -20.71 18.18 -10.66
CA ASN A 144 -21.99 17.79 -11.22
C ASN A 144 -23.18 18.55 -10.59
N GLY A 145 -22.95 19.33 -9.52
CA GLY A 145 -23.95 20.15 -8.83
C GLY A 145 -24.83 19.39 -7.83
N ASP A 146 -24.52 18.13 -7.57
CA ASP A 146 -25.22 17.25 -6.62
C ASP A 146 -24.30 16.72 -5.50
N GLY A 147 -23.09 17.28 -5.38
CA GLY A 147 -22.06 16.82 -4.45
C GLY A 147 -21.14 15.74 -5.01
N SER A 148 -21.31 15.35 -6.28
CA SER A 148 -20.39 14.48 -7.00
C SER A 148 -19.55 15.23 -8.03
N TYR A 149 -18.40 14.64 -8.36
CA TYR A 149 -17.43 15.17 -9.30
C TYR A 149 -17.10 14.12 -10.36
N THR A 150 -16.88 14.57 -11.60
CA THR A 150 -16.46 13.70 -12.71
C THR A 150 -15.09 14.13 -13.21
N ILE A 151 -14.13 13.19 -13.25
CA ILE A 151 -12.82 13.38 -13.88
C ILE A 151 -12.67 12.45 -15.08
N ILE A 152 -12.04 12.95 -16.13
CA ILE A 152 -11.73 12.19 -17.35
C ILE A 152 -10.23 11.91 -17.35
N SER A 153 -9.85 10.65 -17.53
CA SER A 153 -8.44 10.28 -17.69
C SER A 153 -7.84 10.91 -18.95
N ASP A 154 -6.60 11.37 -18.85
CA ASP A 154 -5.78 11.79 -19.98
C ASP A 154 -5.00 10.62 -20.61
N VAL A 155 -5.13 9.42 -20.03
CA VAL A 155 -4.56 8.17 -20.52
C VAL A 155 -5.69 7.25 -20.95
N SER A 156 -5.62 6.75 -22.19
CA SER A 156 -6.59 5.77 -22.66
C SER A 156 -6.23 4.37 -22.16
N ILE A 157 -7.24 3.52 -22.01
CA ILE A 157 -7.00 2.09 -21.88
C ILE A 157 -6.32 1.62 -23.17
N PRO A 158 -5.19 0.90 -23.12
CA PRO A 158 -4.50 0.44 -24.32
C PRO A 158 -5.43 -0.34 -25.26
N LEU A 159 -5.30 -0.09 -26.56
CA LEU A 159 -6.11 -0.76 -27.58
C LEU A 159 -5.88 -2.28 -27.62
N THR A 160 -4.70 -2.73 -27.18
CA THR A 160 -4.27 -4.13 -27.15
C THR A 160 -3.49 -4.43 -25.88
N GLY A 161 -3.48 -5.69 -25.43
CA GLY A 161 -2.72 -6.13 -24.26
C GLY A 161 -3.42 -5.93 -22.91
N VAL A 162 -4.61 -5.33 -22.91
CA VAL A 162 -5.43 -5.10 -21.72
C VAL A 162 -6.82 -5.70 -21.97
N THR A 163 -7.27 -6.56 -21.05
CA THR A 163 -8.52 -7.34 -21.17
C THR A 163 -9.11 -7.61 -19.78
N GLY A 164 -10.38 -8.00 -19.73
CA GLY A 164 -11.06 -8.32 -18.49
C GLY A 164 -11.62 -7.08 -17.82
N SER A 165 -11.17 -6.80 -16.60
CA SER A 165 -11.62 -5.69 -15.76
C SER A 165 -10.45 -4.84 -15.25
N GLY A 166 -10.73 -3.59 -14.91
CA GLY A 166 -9.81 -2.65 -14.28
C GLY A 166 -10.27 -2.26 -12.87
N GLY A 167 -9.37 -1.64 -12.11
CA GLY A 167 -9.65 -1.07 -10.80
C GLY A 167 -9.53 0.45 -10.80
N VAL A 168 -10.34 1.11 -9.98
CA VAL A 168 -10.23 2.53 -9.66
C VAL A 168 -10.03 2.72 -8.16
N GLY A 169 -9.09 3.58 -7.78
CA GLY A 169 -8.79 3.92 -6.40
C GLY A 169 -9.01 5.40 -6.14
N LEU A 170 -9.58 5.75 -4.99
CA LEU A 170 -9.60 7.11 -4.46
C LEU A 170 -8.70 7.17 -3.24
N GLU A 171 -7.73 8.07 -3.31
CA GLU A 171 -6.74 8.27 -2.27
C GLU A 171 -6.55 9.76 -1.99
N GLY A 172 -5.91 10.08 -0.87
CA GLY A 172 -5.62 11.46 -0.51
C GLY A 172 -5.76 11.73 0.97
N HIS A 173 -5.65 13.02 1.31
CA HIS A 173 -5.90 13.54 2.64
C HIS A 173 -6.46 14.96 2.53
N PRO A 174 -7.55 15.28 3.24
CA PRO A 174 -7.81 16.65 3.65
C PRO A 174 -6.77 17.08 4.70
N ALA A 175 -6.78 18.37 5.01
CA ALA A 175 -6.03 18.90 6.14
C ALA A 175 -6.84 20.00 6.83
N ALA A 176 -6.63 20.14 8.13
CA ALA A 176 -7.21 21.18 8.96
C ALA A 176 -6.22 21.53 10.07
N ASP A 177 -6.33 22.72 10.65
CA ASP A 177 -5.64 23.08 11.88
C ASP A 177 -6.32 22.34 13.04
N LEU A 178 -5.69 21.26 13.51
CA LEU A 178 -6.28 20.34 14.49
C LEU A 178 -5.92 20.73 15.93
N ASP A 179 -4.78 21.40 16.13
CA ASP A 179 -4.32 21.84 17.45
C ASP A 179 -4.65 23.31 17.78
N GLY A 180 -5.14 24.06 16.79
CA GLY A 180 -5.61 25.43 16.93
C GLY A 180 -4.50 26.47 16.99
N ASP A 181 -3.28 26.13 16.53
CA ASP A 181 -2.12 27.03 16.56
C ASP A 181 -2.13 28.10 15.43
N GLY A 182 -3.09 28.00 14.51
CA GLY A 182 -3.26 28.89 13.37
C GLY A 182 -2.43 28.51 12.15
N SER A 183 -1.83 27.32 12.13
CA SER A 183 -1.05 26.77 11.04
C SER A 183 -1.43 25.32 10.75
N ILE A 184 -1.07 24.82 9.56
CA ILE A 184 -1.30 23.42 9.19
C ILE A 184 0.05 22.79 8.89
N SER A 185 0.45 21.89 9.76
CA SER A 185 1.66 21.07 9.65
C SER A 185 1.40 19.78 8.88
N ARG A 186 2.46 19.00 8.62
CA ARG A 186 2.31 17.68 7.98
C ARG A 186 1.61 16.65 8.87
N SER A 187 1.70 16.80 10.19
CA SER A 187 1.04 15.93 11.18
C SER A 187 -0.47 16.09 11.20
N GLU A 188 -0.98 17.18 10.61
CA GLU A 188 -2.40 17.52 10.59
C GLU A 188 -3.06 17.20 9.23
N ARG A 189 -2.38 16.37 8.44
CA ARG A 189 -2.97 15.70 7.28
C ARG A 189 -3.81 14.53 7.77
N ILE A 190 -5.09 14.57 7.42
CA ILE A 190 -6.09 13.65 7.93
C ILE A 190 -6.06 12.36 7.09
N PRO A 191 -5.71 11.19 7.68
CA PRO A 191 -5.53 9.95 6.95
C PRO A 191 -6.86 9.26 6.65
N VAL A 192 -7.60 9.77 5.65
CA VAL A 192 -8.89 9.22 5.24
C VAL A 192 -8.70 7.86 4.58
N THR A 193 -9.46 6.86 5.05
CA THR A 193 -9.48 5.52 4.44
C THR A 193 -9.75 5.63 2.95
N SER A 194 -8.86 5.04 2.15
CA SER A 194 -8.97 5.04 0.71
C SER A 194 -10.13 4.15 0.25
N ALA A 195 -10.66 4.40 -0.95
CA ALA A 195 -11.74 3.62 -1.52
C ALA A 195 -11.30 2.96 -2.83
N VAL A 196 -11.72 1.72 -3.07
CA VAL A 196 -11.47 1.02 -4.32
C VAL A 196 -12.79 0.47 -4.87
N ASP A 197 -12.95 0.56 -6.18
CA ASP A 197 -14.02 -0.10 -6.92
C ASP A 197 -13.46 -0.63 -8.26
N TYR A 198 -14.28 -1.36 -9.02
CA TYR A 198 -13.87 -2.05 -10.22
C TYR A 198 -14.79 -1.75 -11.40
N PHE A 199 -14.23 -1.81 -12.61
CA PHE A 199 -14.98 -1.59 -13.85
C PHE A 199 -14.64 -2.63 -14.90
N ALA A 200 -15.60 -2.92 -15.77
CA ALA A 200 -15.41 -3.83 -16.89
C ALA A 200 -14.67 -3.13 -18.04
N ILE A 201 -13.67 -3.81 -18.64
CA ILE A 201 -12.99 -3.37 -19.86
C ILE A 201 -13.52 -4.17 -21.06
N THR A 202 -13.32 -5.49 -21.02
CA THR A 202 -13.89 -6.43 -22.00
C THR A 202 -14.81 -7.47 -21.36
N ASP A 203 -14.83 -7.57 -20.02
CA ASP A 203 -15.80 -8.40 -19.31
C ASP A 203 -17.22 -7.87 -19.47
N ALA A 204 -18.21 -8.75 -19.29
CA ALA A 204 -19.62 -8.33 -19.28
C ALA A 204 -19.99 -7.53 -18.03
N SER A 205 -19.26 -7.75 -16.93
CA SER A 205 -19.44 -7.10 -15.63
C SER A 205 -18.09 -7.00 -14.92
N PRO A 206 -17.87 -6.00 -14.06
CA PRO A 206 -16.61 -5.86 -13.33
C PRO A 206 -16.29 -7.11 -12.50
N VAL A 207 -15.04 -7.56 -12.58
CA VAL A 207 -14.51 -8.65 -11.76
C VAL A 207 -13.48 -8.08 -10.78
N PRO A 208 -13.76 -8.10 -9.46
CA PRO A 208 -12.83 -7.65 -8.44
C PRO A 208 -11.50 -8.42 -8.48
N ARG A 209 -10.43 -7.74 -8.09
CA ARG A 209 -9.15 -8.41 -7.84
C ARG A 209 -9.27 -9.32 -6.61
N ARG A 210 -8.52 -10.42 -6.61
CA ARG A 210 -8.44 -11.35 -5.47
C ARG A 210 -8.06 -10.62 -4.17
N GLU A 211 -8.70 -11.03 -3.08
CA GLU A 211 -8.31 -10.66 -1.72
C GLU A 211 -7.37 -11.72 -1.15
N VAL A 212 -6.27 -11.28 -0.55
CA VAL A 212 -5.20 -12.14 -0.01
C VAL A 212 -4.92 -11.82 1.45
N VAL A 213 -5.09 -10.57 1.82
CA VAL A 213 -4.94 -10.06 3.18
C VAL A 213 -6.11 -9.14 3.49
N ALA A 214 -6.46 -9.02 4.76
CA ALA A 214 -7.50 -8.12 5.25
C ALA A 214 -6.87 -6.96 6.02
N ILE A 215 -7.40 -5.74 5.88
CA ILE A 215 -6.79 -4.57 6.51
C ILE A 215 -6.86 -4.64 8.05
N GLU A 216 -7.88 -5.29 8.60
CA GLU A 216 -8.06 -5.48 10.04
C GLU A 216 -6.91 -6.29 10.65
N LYS A 217 -6.32 -7.20 9.86
CA LYS A 217 -5.15 -7.98 10.29
C LYS A 217 -3.91 -7.11 10.40
N CYS A 218 -3.72 -6.16 9.47
CA CYS A 218 -2.66 -5.15 9.58
C CYS A 218 -2.90 -4.22 10.78
N ALA A 219 -4.15 -3.79 10.98
CA ALA A 219 -4.55 -2.88 12.06
C ALA A 219 -4.34 -3.47 13.46
N ALA A 220 -4.26 -4.80 13.60
CA ALA A 220 -3.94 -5.47 14.86
C ALA A 220 -2.60 -4.99 15.46
N CYS A 221 -1.63 -4.65 14.61
CA CYS A 221 -0.34 -4.08 15.02
C CYS A 221 -0.24 -2.58 14.70
N HIS A 222 -0.69 -2.15 13.52
CA HIS A 222 -0.46 -0.78 13.03
C HIS A 222 -1.50 0.24 13.49
N LYS A 223 -2.65 -0.20 14.01
CA LYS A 223 -3.86 0.62 14.27
C LYS A 223 -4.43 1.25 13.01
N ASN A 224 -3.67 2.15 12.39
CA ASN A 224 -3.95 2.78 11.11
C ASN A 224 -2.73 2.60 10.19
N VAL A 225 -2.90 1.90 9.06
CA VAL A 225 -1.85 1.82 8.04
C VAL A 225 -1.98 3.03 7.14
N SER A 226 -1.24 4.08 7.48
CA SER A 226 -1.17 5.33 6.74
C SER A 226 0.22 5.52 6.15
N LEU A 227 0.32 5.55 4.82
CA LEU A 227 1.58 5.63 4.09
C LEU A 227 1.57 6.77 3.08
N HIS A 228 2.77 7.10 2.57
CA HIS A 228 2.97 8.14 1.55
C HIS A 228 2.48 9.53 2.02
N GLY A 229 2.68 9.85 3.30
CA GLY A 229 2.34 11.15 3.89
C GLY A 229 0.83 11.37 4.03
N SER A 230 0.14 10.37 4.57
CA SER A 230 -1.32 10.30 4.77
C SER A 230 -2.15 10.16 3.50
N ASN A 231 -1.55 9.80 2.36
CA ASN A 231 -2.30 9.67 1.11
C ASN A 231 -2.99 8.32 0.96
N ARG A 232 -2.35 7.24 1.40
CA ARG A 232 -2.80 5.85 1.20
C ARG A 232 -3.08 5.27 2.56
N ASN A 233 -4.36 5.07 2.88
CA ASN A 233 -4.77 4.72 4.23
C ASN A 233 -5.74 3.53 4.18
N ASN A 234 -5.45 2.49 4.95
CA ASN A 234 -6.37 1.40 5.28
C ASN A 234 -7.12 0.70 4.12
N GLU A 235 -6.50 0.56 2.95
CA GLU A 235 -7.10 -0.17 1.81
C GLU A 235 -6.01 -0.95 1.06
N THR A 236 -5.99 -2.27 1.23
CA THR A 236 -4.94 -3.13 0.65
C THR A 236 -5.08 -3.26 -0.87
N GLN A 237 -6.30 -3.17 -1.40
CA GLN A 237 -6.55 -3.22 -2.84
C GLN A 237 -6.03 -1.98 -3.56
N LEU A 238 -5.90 -0.85 -2.85
CA LEU A 238 -5.25 0.34 -3.38
C LEU A 238 -3.73 0.13 -3.47
N CYS A 239 -3.11 -0.42 -2.43
CA CYS A 239 -1.65 -0.62 -2.38
C CYS A 239 -1.15 -1.40 -3.60
N VAL A 240 -1.82 -2.50 -3.93
CA VAL A 240 -1.44 -3.39 -5.04
C VAL A 240 -1.60 -2.76 -6.42
N MET A 241 -2.32 -1.64 -6.57
CA MET A 241 -2.38 -0.92 -7.85
C MET A 241 -1.00 -0.38 -8.24
N CYS A 242 -0.22 0.08 -7.26
CA CYS A 242 1.15 0.56 -7.44
C CYS A 242 2.18 -0.52 -7.15
N HIS A 243 2.00 -1.25 -6.05
CA HIS A 243 2.86 -2.34 -5.59
C HIS A 243 2.50 -3.64 -6.31
N ASN A 244 2.54 -3.59 -7.64
CA ASN A 244 2.22 -4.71 -8.53
C ASN A 244 3.49 -5.45 -8.98
N PRO A 245 3.34 -6.64 -9.59
CA PRO A 245 4.48 -7.51 -9.91
C PRO A 245 5.50 -6.91 -10.87
N ASN A 246 5.10 -5.98 -11.73
CA ASN A 246 5.96 -5.40 -12.76
C ASN A 246 6.68 -4.12 -12.29
N ASN A 247 6.53 -3.70 -11.03
CA ASN A 247 7.02 -2.40 -10.57
C ASN A 247 8.20 -2.53 -9.58
N THR A 248 9.15 -1.61 -9.71
CA THR A 248 10.36 -1.53 -8.88
C THR A 248 10.61 -0.10 -8.40
N ASP A 249 11.51 0.06 -7.43
CA ASP A 249 11.89 1.38 -6.91
C ASP A 249 12.90 2.13 -7.82
N ILE A 250 13.23 1.59 -9.00
CA ILE A 250 14.28 2.12 -9.91
C ILE A 250 14.10 3.60 -10.28
N ALA A 251 12.85 4.07 -10.32
CA ALA A 251 12.54 5.46 -10.64
C ALA A 251 12.94 6.44 -9.52
N ARG A 252 13.17 5.94 -8.30
CA ARG A 252 13.38 6.71 -7.06
C ARG A 252 14.76 6.51 -6.45
N ARG A 253 15.36 5.38 -6.75
CA ARG A 253 16.69 4.99 -6.33
C ARG A 253 17.77 5.80 -7.06
N PRO A 254 18.95 6.03 -6.44
CA PRO A 254 20.11 6.58 -7.13
C PRO A 254 20.45 5.81 -8.40
N ALA A 255 20.86 6.53 -9.45
CA ALA A 255 21.18 5.91 -10.73
C ALA A 255 22.45 5.04 -10.68
N ASP A 256 23.42 5.41 -9.84
CA ASP A 256 24.61 4.59 -9.55
C ASP A 256 24.31 3.68 -8.34
N PRO A 257 24.35 2.35 -8.49
CA PRO A 257 24.15 1.42 -7.38
C PRO A 257 25.12 1.65 -6.22
N ALA A 258 26.31 2.21 -6.47
CA ALA A 258 27.29 2.52 -5.42
C ALA A 258 26.79 3.61 -4.45
N ASP A 259 25.85 4.46 -4.89
CA ASP A 259 25.21 5.48 -4.05
C ASP A 259 23.99 4.95 -3.29
N ALA A 260 23.54 3.71 -3.59
CA ALA A 260 22.42 3.08 -2.92
C ALA A 260 22.85 2.38 -1.61
N LEU A 261 22.02 2.42 -0.56
CA LEU A 261 22.35 1.89 0.78
C LEU A 261 22.55 0.37 0.83
N ASP A 262 22.09 -0.34 -0.19
CA ASP A 262 22.15 -1.79 -0.35
C ASP A 262 22.99 -2.21 -1.58
N GLY A 263 23.57 -1.26 -2.32
CA GLY A 263 24.35 -1.53 -3.53
C GLY A 263 23.53 -2.03 -4.73
N LYS A 264 22.19 -1.99 -4.69
CA LYS A 264 21.33 -2.49 -5.77
C LYS A 264 21.02 -1.41 -6.81
N ARG A 265 20.84 -1.84 -8.06
CA ARG A 265 20.32 -0.99 -9.16
C ARG A 265 18.83 -0.69 -8.97
N GLU A 266 18.08 -1.66 -8.48
CA GLU A 266 16.66 -1.55 -8.16
C GLU A 266 16.25 -2.62 -7.15
N GLU A 267 15.11 -2.40 -6.52
CA GLU A 267 14.44 -3.35 -5.64
C GLU A 267 12.97 -3.49 -6.06
N SER A 268 12.46 -4.73 -6.02
CA SER A 268 11.06 -4.99 -6.34
C SER A 268 10.15 -4.39 -5.28
N ILE A 269 9.08 -3.73 -5.72
CA ILE A 269 8.04 -3.22 -4.82
C ILE A 269 6.72 -3.97 -4.99
N ASP A 270 6.74 -5.15 -5.62
CA ASP A 270 5.59 -6.07 -5.65
C ASP A 270 5.14 -6.37 -4.21
N PHE A 271 3.85 -6.19 -3.93
CA PHE A 271 3.30 -6.28 -2.58
C PHE A 271 3.61 -7.63 -1.91
N LYS A 272 3.55 -8.74 -2.66
CA LYS A 272 3.84 -10.08 -2.10
C LYS A 272 5.33 -10.27 -1.75
N HIS A 273 6.22 -9.50 -2.37
CA HIS A 273 7.65 -9.54 -2.12
C HIS A 273 8.01 -8.54 -1.01
N MET A 274 7.67 -7.28 -1.24
CA MET A 274 8.02 -6.14 -0.40
C MET A 274 7.50 -6.30 1.03
N ILE A 275 6.24 -6.70 1.22
CA ILE A 275 5.65 -6.79 2.56
C ILE A 275 6.33 -7.88 3.39
N HIS A 276 6.60 -9.06 2.82
CA HIS A 276 7.36 -10.10 3.51
C HIS A 276 8.76 -9.62 3.87
N ARG A 277 9.48 -9.04 2.90
CA ARG A 277 10.84 -8.53 3.09
C ARG A 277 10.96 -7.44 4.16
N ILE A 278 9.98 -6.53 4.23
CA ILE A 278 9.92 -5.49 5.28
C ILE A 278 9.80 -6.14 6.66
N HIS A 279 8.89 -7.11 6.82
CA HIS A 279 8.65 -7.73 8.13
C HIS A 279 9.74 -8.74 8.52
N VAL A 280 10.44 -9.33 7.55
CA VAL A 280 11.67 -10.12 7.80
C VAL A 280 12.85 -9.22 8.20
N GLY A 281 12.81 -7.94 7.81
CA GLY A 281 13.90 -7.01 8.03
C GLY A 281 15.07 -7.22 7.08
N ASP A 282 14.82 -7.36 5.77
CA ASP A 282 15.86 -7.63 4.77
C ASP A 282 15.68 -6.84 3.46
N ILE A 283 15.31 -5.55 3.57
CA ILE A 283 15.07 -4.72 2.38
C ILE A 283 15.32 -3.23 2.63
N VAL A 284 15.78 -2.56 1.56
CA VAL A 284 15.84 -1.11 1.45
C VAL A 284 14.97 -0.69 0.26
N VAL A 285 14.04 0.24 0.47
CA VAL A 285 13.13 0.73 -0.57
C VAL A 285 13.28 2.24 -0.72
N TYR A 286 13.37 2.72 -1.97
CA TYR A 286 13.45 4.16 -2.25
C TYR A 286 12.08 4.77 -2.60
N GLY A 287 11.69 5.80 -1.84
CA GLY A 287 10.43 6.53 -2.00
C GLY A 287 10.59 7.91 -2.64
N PHE A 288 9.54 8.74 -2.60
CA PHE A 288 9.56 10.12 -3.15
C PHE A 288 10.59 11.06 -2.49
N SER A 289 11.02 10.78 -1.26
CA SER A 289 11.77 11.77 -0.46
C SER A 289 12.96 11.20 0.29
N SER A 290 13.13 9.87 0.31
CA SER A 290 14.17 9.22 1.11
C SER A 290 14.31 7.75 0.74
N ALA A 291 15.47 7.20 1.09
CA ALA A 291 15.63 5.77 1.29
C ALA A 291 14.92 5.34 2.59
N HIS A 292 14.27 4.19 2.58
CA HIS A 292 13.68 3.55 3.74
C HIS A 292 14.42 2.23 3.98
N ASP A 293 15.21 2.19 5.03
CA ASP A 293 15.98 1.00 5.40
C ASP A 293 15.20 0.20 6.46
N TYR A 294 14.74 -0.98 6.07
CA TYR A 294 13.97 -1.86 6.95
C TYR A 294 14.81 -2.99 7.52
N ARG A 295 16.13 -3.01 7.32
CA ARG A 295 17.00 -4.14 7.74
C ARG A 295 17.10 -4.34 9.25
N ASP A 296 16.74 -3.31 10.02
CA ASP A 296 16.71 -3.36 11.50
C ASP A 296 15.28 -3.51 12.05
N VAL A 297 14.28 -3.69 11.19
CA VAL A 297 12.90 -3.93 11.62
C VAL A 297 12.81 -5.30 12.29
N VAL A 298 12.23 -5.32 13.49
CA VAL A 298 11.91 -6.55 14.21
C VAL A 298 10.40 -6.76 14.17
N PHE A 299 9.97 -7.89 13.61
CA PHE A 299 8.57 -8.27 13.66
C PHE A 299 8.16 -8.59 15.11
N PRO A 300 7.14 -7.91 15.68
CA PRO A 300 6.76 -8.11 17.08
C PRO A 300 6.05 -9.45 17.33
N GLY A 301 5.48 -10.06 16.28
CA GLY A 301 4.79 -11.35 16.34
C GLY A 301 5.66 -12.53 15.92
N LYS A 302 5.00 -13.64 15.53
CA LYS A 302 5.67 -14.78 14.90
C LYS A 302 5.60 -14.66 13.39
N LEU A 303 6.74 -14.55 12.71
CA LEU A 303 6.79 -14.47 11.23
C LEU A 303 6.18 -15.70 10.54
N THR A 304 6.16 -16.84 11.24
CA THR A 304 5.59 -18.10 10.75
C THR A 304 4.07 -18.18 10.91
N ALA A 305 3.44 -17.28 11.66
CA ALA A 305 1.99 -17.23 11.80
C ALA A 305 1.37 -16.49 10.59
N CYS A 306 1.23 -17.18 9.46
CA CYS A 306 0.78 -16.60 8.19
C CYS A 306 -0.60 -15.92 8.30
N ASP A 307 -1.47 -16.44 9.17
CA ASP A 307 -2.79 -15.91 9.49
C ASP A 307 -2.75 -14.58 10.25
N SER A 308 -1.58 -14.10 10.66
CA SER A 308 -1.39 -12.73 11.15
C SER A 308 -1.70 -11.69 10.09
N CYS A 309 -1.58 -12.03 8.80
CA CYS A 309 -1.86 -11.13 7.67
C CYS A 309 -2.83 -11.76 6.66
N HIS A 310 -2.64 -13.03 6.32
CA HIS A 310 -3.40 -13.70 5.28
C HIS A 310 -4.83 -14.03 5.73
N ILE A 311 -5.76 -13.93 4.78
CA ILE A 311 -7.12 -14.48 4.94
C ILE A 311 -7.15 -15.94 4.51
N ASP A 312 -7.99 -16.73 5.18
CA ASP A 312 -8.23 -18.14 4.89
C ASP A 312 -6.93 -18.91 4.55
N ASP A 313 -6.90 -19.54 3.38
CA ASP A 313 -5.80 -20.35 2.85
C ASP A 313 -5.03 -19.60 1.73
N SER A 314 -5.08 -18.27 1.72
CA SER A 314 -4.47 -17.44 0.65
C SER A 314 -2.93 -17.41 0.64
N PHE A 315 -2.28 -18.02 1.64
CA PHE A 315 -0.83 -18.16 1.73
C PHE A 315 -0.28 -19.41 1.02
N TYR A 316 -1.15 -20.31 0.55
CA TYR A 316 -0.69 -21.49 -0.18
C TYR A 316 -0.24 -21.15 -1.60
N PRO A 317 0.64 -21.98 -2.21
CA PRO A 317 1.02 -21.81 -3.60
C PRO A 317 -0.18 -21.82 -4.54
N VAL A 318 -0.15 -20.96 -5.55
CA VAL A 318 -1.23 -20.76 -6.53
C VAL A 318 -0.79 -21.18 -7.92
N ASP A 319 -1.76 -21.32 -8.83
CA ASP A 319 -1.46 -21.47 -10.26
C ASP A 319 -0.75 -20.21 -10.77
N SER A 320 0.39 -20.39 -11.46
CA SER A 320 1.14 -19.29 -12.04
C SER A 320 0.37 -18.54 -13.15
N SER A 321 -0.74 -19.08 -13.65
CA SER A 321 -1.57 -18.39 -14.64
C SER A 321 -2.45 -17.28 -14.05
N VAL A 322 -2.61 -17.22 -12.73
CA VAL A 322 -3.49 -16.23 -12.05
C VAL A 322 -2.71 -15.20 -11.23
N VAL A 323 -1.38 -15.31 -11.19
CA VAL A 323 -0.47 -14.37 -10.51
C VAL A 323 0.75 -14.14 -11.38
N LEU A 324 1.14 -12.88 -11.59
CA LEU A 324 2.29 -12.56 -12.42
C LEU A 324 3.63 -12.83 -11.71
N ALA A 325 4.68 -12.98 -12.50
CA ALA A 325 6.04 -13.07 -11.98
C ALA A 325 6.48 -11.70 -11.46
N THR A 326 7.44 -11.68 -10.54
CA THR A 326 7.90 -10.46 -9.88
C THR A 326 9.14 -9.92 -10.56
N THR A 327 9.07 -8.72 -11.11
CA THR A 327 10.21 -8.00 -11.69
C THR A 327 11.26 -7.71 -10.62
N ILE A 328 12.50 -8.10 -10.92
CA ILE A 328 13.71 -7.78 -10.15
C ILE A 328 14.74 -6.99 -10.96
N ASP A 329 14.56 -6.91 -12.28
CA ASP A 329 15.31 -6.06 -13.18
C ASP A 329 14.35 -5.53 -14.24
N SER A 330 14.13 -4.21 -14.30
CA SER A 330 13.17 -3.57 -15.21
C SER A 330 13.67 -3.43 -16.67
N GLY A 331 14.61 -4.29 -17.07
CA GLY A 331 15.13 -4.35 -18.42
C GLY A 331 15.76 -3.05 -18.95
N ALA A 332 15.76 -2.92 -20.28
CA ALA A 332 16.26 -1.74 -20.98
C ALA A 332 15.16 -0.71 -21.19
N ASP A 333 13.94 -1.16 -21.47
CA ASP A 333 12.76 -0.32 -21.61
C ASP A 333 11.82 -0.47 -20.41
N ARG A 334 11.89 0.50 -19.49
CA ARG A 334 11.07 0.50 -18.26
C ARG A 334 9.56 0.55 -18.52
N SER A 335 9.12 0.79 -19.74
CA SER A 335 7.69 0.76 -20.11
C SER A 335 7.23 -0.59 -20.64
N ASP A 336 8.16 -1.50 -20.92
CA ASP A 336 7.92 -2.82 -21.49
C ASP A 336 8.28 -3.93 -20.47
N PRO A 337 7.32 -4.46 -19.71
CA PRO A 337 7.61 -5.52 -18.74
C PRO A 337 8.00 -6.86 -19.37
N TYR A 338 7.96 -6.98 -20.71
CA TYR A 338 8.31 -8.21 -21.41
C TYR A 338 9.81 -8.39 -21.61
N ASP A 339 10.63 -7.36 -21.36
CA ASP A 339 12.10 -7.47 -21.31
C ASP A 339 12.67 -7.57 -19.87
N ASP A 340 11.79 -7.56 -18.87
CA ASP A 340 12.14 -7.67 -17.46
C ASP A 340 12.72 -9.05 -17.10
N ILE A 341 13.67 -9.04 -16.15
CA ILE A 341 14.08 -10.26 -15.45
C ILE A 341 13.23 -10.41 -14.19
N ASN A 342 12.66 -11.59 -14.04
CA ASN A 342 11.64 -11.91 -13.07
C ASN A 342 12.00 -13.12 -12.20
N ILE A 343 11.40 -13.16 -11.01
CA ILE A 343 11.25 -14.38 -10.22
C ILE A 343 9.83 -14.93 -10.42
N THR A 344 9.70 -16.23 -10.69
CA THR A 344 8.39 -16.87 -10.91
C THR A 344 7.44 -16.70 -9.71
N PRO A 345 6.11 -16.74 -9.92
CA PRO A 345 5.14 -16.22 -8.96
C PRO A 345 5.26 -16.77 -7.54
N ASN A 346 5.28 -18.10 -7.37
CA ASN A 346 5.39 -18.74 -6.06
C ASN A 346 6.81 -18.65 -5.51
N ALA A 347 7.83 -18.84 -6.36
CA ALA A 347 9.22 -18.69 -5.95
C ALA A 347 9.51 -17.30 -5.38
N SER A 348 8.93 -16.24 -5.94
CA SER A 348 9.05 -14.87 -5.43
C SER A 348 8.49 -14.73 -4.01
N ALA A 349 7.28 -15.26 -3.78
CA ALA A 349 6.67 -15.24 -2.46
C ALA A 349 7.51 -16.00 -1.42
N CYS A 350 7.90 -17.24 -1.72
CA CYS A 350 8.66 -18.08 -0.79
C CYS A 350 10.09 -17.56 -0.56
N SER A 351 10.77 -17.11 -1.60
CA SER A 351 12.15 -16.61 -1.52
C SER A 351 12.29 -15.24 -0.84
N SER A 352 11.16 -14.58 -0.53
CA SER A 352 11.15 -13.38 0.30
C SER A 352 11.59 -13.67 1.75
N CYS A 353 11.37 -14.90 2.25
CA CYS A 353 11.81 -15.35 3.56
C CYS A 353 12.87 -16.47 3.47
N HIS A 354 12.74 -17.37 2.49
CA HIS A 354 13.64 -18.50 2.27
C HIS A 354 14.75 -18.14 1.28
N THR A 355 15.75 -17.40 1.76
CA THR A 355 16.79 -16.77 0.94
C THR A 355 18.05 -17.62 0.73
N ASP A 356 18.17 -18.75 1.42
CA ASP A 356 19.38 -19.57 1.35
C ASP A 356 19.51 -20.32 0.00
N SER A 357 20.75 -20.68 -0.33
CA SER A 357 21.07 -21.32 -1.62
C SER A 357 20.40 -22.68 -1.82
N LEU A 358 20.13 -23.43 -0.75
CA LEU A 358 19.49 -24.74 -0.84
C LEU A 358 18.00 -24.57 -1.14
N ALA A 359 17.33 -23.64 -0.45
CA ALA A 359 15.94 -23.28 -0.73
C ALA A 359 15.77 -22.80 -2.18
N ARG A 360 16.66 -21.91 -2.66
CA ARG A 360 16.68 -21.48 -4.07
C ARG A 360 16.83 -22.67 -5.03
N SER A 361 17.81 -23.53 -4.80
CA SER A 361 18.04 -24.71 -5.66
C SER A 361 16.85 -25.66 -5.67
N HIS A 362 16.15 -25.78 -4.54
CA HIS A 362 14.94 -26.58 -4.41
C HIS A 362 13.76 -25.97 -5.19
N MET A 363 13.50 -24.68 -5.02
CA MET A 363 12.48 -23.96 -5.79
C MET A 363 12.73 -24.07 -7.28
N GLU A 364 14.00 -23.91 -7.68
CA GLU A 364 14.45 -24.10 -9.03
C GLU A 364 14.07 -25.51 -9.54
N GLN A 365 14.51 -26.58 -8.87
CA GLN A 365 14.18 -27.96 -9.27
C GLN A 365 12.69 -28.26 -9.45
N ASN A 366 11.80 -27.51 -8.78
CA ASN A 366 10.35 -27.72 -8.82
C ASN A 366 9.61 -26.73 -9.73
N GLY A 367 10.32 -26.14 -10.69
CA GLY A 367 9.76 -25.31 -11.76
C GLY A 367 9.85 -23.81 -11.53
N GLY A 368 10.33 -23.38 -10.36
CA GLY A 368 10.63 -21.97 -10.12
C GLY A 368 11.84 -21.50 -10.92
N ALA A 369 11.92 -20.20 -11.18
CA ALA A 369 13.08 -19.54 -11.76
C ALA A 369 13.28 -18.14 -11.19
N PHE A 370 14.54 -17.68 -11.21
CA PHE A 370 15.00 -16.40 -10.67
C PHE A 370 15.64 -15.52 -11.77
N ASP A 371 15.45 -15.93 -13.01
CA ASP A 371 15.95 -15.32 -14.24
C ASP A 371 14.88 -15.42 -15.35
N ALA A 372 13.60 -15.43 -14.96
CA ALA A 372 12.50 -15.63 -15.86
C ALA A 372 12.21 -14.36 -16.69
N VAL A 373 11.69 -14.55 -17.89
CA VAL A 373 11.08 -13.51 -18.71
C VAL A 373 9.64 -13.89 -18.93
N GLN A 374 8.71 -12.96 -18.69
CA GLN A 374 7.28 -13.18 -18.88
C GLN A 374 6.85 -12.63 -20.24
N LEU A 375 6.31 -13.50 -21.09
CA LEU A 375 5.81 -13.12 -22.40
C LEU A 375 4.40 -12.47 -22.32
N PRO A 376 3.95 -11.77 -23.37
CA PRO A 376 2.62 -11.14 -23.41
C PRO A 376 1.43 -12.10 -23.21
N ASP A 377 1.61 -13.39 -23.50
CA ASP A 377 0.60 -14.42 -23.28
C ASP A 377 0.65 -15.03 -21.86
N GLY A 378 1.50 -14.48 -20.98
CA GLY A 378 1.74 -14.94 -19.61
C GLY A 378 2.75 -16.08 -19.50
N THR A 379 3.24 -16.63 -20.61
CA THR A 379 4.22 -17.73 -20.59
C THR A 379 5.53 -17.29 -19.95
N LEU A 380 6.04 -18.10 -19.03
CA LEU A 380 7.32 -17.88 -18.36
C LEU A 380 8.42 -18.69 -19.03
N ASN A 381 9.49 -18.02 -19.45
CA ASN A 381 10.69 -18.64 -20.02
C ASN A 381 11.90 -18.27 -19.18
N SER A 382 12.94 -19.10 -19.18
CA SER A 382 14.21 -18.78 -18.53
C SER A 382 15.37 -19.20 -19.44
N PRO A 383 16.42 -18.36 -19.56
CA PRO A 383 17.63 -18.71 -20.29
C PRO A 383 18.32 -19.97 -19.74
N THR A 384 18.23 -20.22 -18.43
CA THR A 384 18.90 -21.35 -17.78
C THR A 384 17.99 -22.56 -17.55
N ARG A 385 16.66 -22.37 -17.60
CA ARG A 385 15.68 -23.41 -17.24
C ARG A 385 14.76 -23.85 -18.39
N GLY A 386 14.76 -23.13 -19.50
CA GLY A 386 13.96 -23.44 -20.69
C GLY A 386 12.63 -22.68 -20.74
N ASN A 387 11.80 -23.04 -21.71
CA ASN A 387 10.55 -22.34 -22.01
C ASN A 387 9.33 -23.04 -21.40
N GLY A 388 8.29 -22.27 -21.10
CA GLY A 388 7.03 -22.79 -20.56
C GLY A 388 7.19 -23.35 -19.15
N LEU A 389 7.80 -22.56 -18.26
CA LEU A 389 7.99 -22.92 -16.86
C LEU A 389 6.63 -23.09 -16.17
N VAL A 390 6.55 -24.14 -15.35
CA VAL A 390 5.38 -24.44 -14.52
C VAL A 390 5.85 -24.78 -13.12
N GLU A 391 5.43 -23.99 -12.14
CA GLU A 391 5.71 -24.26 -10.74
C GLU A 391 4.82 -25.39 -10.23
N THR A 392 5.43 -26.39 -9.61
CA THR A 392 4.74 -27.58 -9.08
C THR A 392 4.65 -27.57 -7.55
N CYS A 393 4.89 -26.40 -6.94
CA CYS A 393 4.97 -26.21 -5.49
C CYS A 393 3.74 -26.77 -4.76
N GLY A 394 2.53 -26.49 -5.26
CA GLY A 394 1.27 -26.91 -4.66
C GLY A 394 1.10 -28.44 -4.53
N LEU A 395 1.85 -29.25 -5.29
CA LEU A 395 1.80 -30.72 -5.16
C LEU A 395 2.33 -31.21 -3.81
N CYS A 396 3.32 -30.52 -3.26
CA CYS A 396 3.97 -30.89 -1.99
C CYS A 396 3.61 -29.92 -0.86
N HIS A 397 3.38 -28.65 -1.21
CA HIS A 397 3.16 -27.55 -0.28
C HIS A 397 1.70 -27.10 -0.18
N GLY A 398 0.77 -27.77 -0.87
CA GLY A 398 -0.67 -27.49 -0.74
C GLY A 398 -1.31 -28.03 0.54
N PRO A 399 -2.59 -27.71 0.79
CA PRO A 399 -3.33 -28.19 1.96
C PRO A 399 -3.37 -29.73 2.05
N GLY A 400 -2.96 -30.28 3.18
CA GLY A 400 -2.90 -31.72 3.45
C GLY A 400 -1.82 -32.48 2.68
N ALA A 401 -0.94 -31.78 1.95
CA ALA A 401 0.15 -32.40 1.21
C ALA A 401 1.30 -32.83 2.13
N ILE A 402 2.30 -33.53 1.56
CA ILE A 402 3.42 -34.12 2.30
C ILE A 402 4.28 -33.09 3.04
N SER A 403 4.25 -31.82 2.63
CA SER A 403 4.98 -30.70 3.22
C SER A 403 4.08 -29.47 3.24
N ASP A 404 2.85 -29.64 3.71
CA ASP A 404 1.84 -28.60 3.91
C ASP A 404 2.44 -27.34 4.55
N VAL A 405 2.19 -26.19 3.91
CA VAL A 405 2.73 -24.88 4.34
C VAL A 405 2.27 -24.51 5.73
N LYS A 406 0.97 -24.65 6.03
CA LYS A 406 0.43 -24.28 7.34
C LYS A 406 1.05 -25.14 8.43
N VAL A 407 1.08 -26.46 8.24
CA VAL A 407 1.67 -27.39 9.22
C VAL A 407 3.16 -27.10 9.45
N ALA A 408 3.92 -26.82 8.38
CA ALA A 408 5.34 -26.53 8.49
C ALA A 408 5.63 -25.22 9.25
N HIS A 409 4.82 -24.19 9.04
CA HIS A 409 5.01 -22.89 9.67
C HIS A 409 4.42 -22.84 11.09
N ASP A 410 3.30 -23.52 11.36
CA ASP A 410 2.74 -23.65 12.71
C ASP A 410 3.66 -24.47 13.64
N ALA A 411 4.45 -25.40 13.09
CA ALA A 411 5.41 -26.21 13.84
C ALA A 411 6.76 -25.51 14.10
N ALA A 412 7.01 -24.36 13.47
CA ALA A 412 8.20 -23.55 13.66
C ALA A 412 7.97 -22.58 14.84
N ASP A 413 8.22 -23.08 16.06
CA ASP A 413 8.19 -22.30 17.31
C ASP A 413 9.50 -21.59 17.62
#